data_AF-A0A7C1KIP7-F1
#
_entry.id   AF-A0A7C1KIP7-F1
#
_cell.length_a   1.000
_cell.length_b   1.000
_cell.length_c   1.000
_cell.angle_alpha   90.00
_cell.angle_beta   90.00
_cell.angle_gamma   90.00
#
_symmetry.space_group_name_H-M   'P 1'
#
loop_
_entity.id
_entity.type
_entity.pdbx_description
1 polymer ?
#
loop_
_entity_poly.entity_id
_entity_poly.type
_entity_poly.pdbx_seq_one_letter_code
_entity_poly.pdbx_strand_id
1 'polypeptide(L)'
;MAEDRRGGGRWVLLSLALLGWLSGGAGTGLTAAAQDWPIRITAARLGFPTEDETPLARFGQWTPLDVTFQLQTAVPETAELVLSAPDTDGITTIQRVPLPLEKAEAGRSHSTLALGAWTYVRPIGGTDILIEVRGAASGQLLSEPFRLRLGRLRDTLAYSVLFLGLKPPHFELPKPVGGDAANAGGLRGGRVLTATLTAVEQLPGHWFGYDTVDLAVLFLGEETREFVEQLWSAGAAPLVRQRREALLEWVRRGGRLVVAGGSLADSVARLPDLQEVLPVAIRGQRQADVLLLHWNAPLSSQFGVFHGALGSKQGRFPVADCVRKPHPAVRVLIPPPERQHDPSLMLAAAQWPFGLGRLTCIAFDLHGPPFTEFPLRSEFWDWVLREGGAARASVGSEGKPKPLDADVSEEEDELAAALRAHADTFEGIPVISFGWVAVLLVLYLLVIGPLEYLLLKRLIGRQEWTWVTFPIIVLTVTVLAFLSASRWKGQELRVNKLDVVDVDVAAGRVYGTTWLGLFSPRIEHYTLSVTAQPEWAGTTSDTVIGWWGAPRGPRAGLLRRQYQWSPWRDQPLGVLQEVPIQVWSTKAFVASWSGRWPAQEPRVRCSLEHPPA
;
A
#
# COMPACT_ATOMS: atom_id res chain seq x y z
N MET A 1 36.73 42.67 78.67
CA MET A 1 38.11 42.38 78.20
C MET A 1 38.15 40.88 77.91
N ALA A 2 37.98 40.36 76.70
CA ALA A 2 37.94 40.94 75.37
C ALA A 2 36.61 40.58 74.69
N GLU A 3 35.98 41.60 74.13
CA GLU A 3 34.78 41.54 73.33
C GLU A 3 35.14 42.20 71.99
N ASP A 4 34.64 41.61 70.93
CA ASP A 4 34.38 42.21 69.63
C ASP A 4 35.55 42.71 68.77
N ARG A 5 35.85 41.92 67.73
CA ARG A 5 36.11 42.37 66.35
C ARG A 5 36.41 41.15 65.48
N ARG A 6 35.44 40.76 64.64
CA ARG A 6 35.66 40.29 63.26
C ARG A 6 34.36 40.47 62.49
N GLY A 7 34.33 41.53 61.70
CA GLY A 7 33.26 41.81 60.77
C GLY A 7 33.42 41.09 59.42
N GLY A 8 32.39 41.28 58.61
CA GLY A 8 32.47 41.27 57.15
C GLY A 8 32.07 39.97 56.47
N GLY A 9 30.89 39.97 55.84
CA GLY A 9 30.59 39.04 54.75
C GLY A 9 29.33 38.18 54.87
N ARG A 10 28.17 38.78 55.22
CA ARG A 10 26.89 38.26 54.69
C ARG A 10 26.81 38.72 53.24
N TRP A 11 26.59 37.77 52.32
CA TRP A 11 26.03 37.83 50.97
C TRP A 11 26.75 36.79 50.11
N VAL A 12 25.97 36.04 49.32
CA VAL A 12 26.34 34.88 48.51
C VAL A 12 26.33 33.56 49.30
N LEU A 13 25.13 32.98 49.45
CA LEU A 13 24.86 31.54 49.33
C LEU A 13 23.33 31.31 49.37
N LEU A 14 22.63 31.90 48.39
CA LEU A 14 21.21 31.66 48.17
C LEU A 14 20.89 31.71 46.66
N SER A 15 21.70 31.01 45.86
CA SER A 15 21.52 30.92 44.41
C SER A 15 22.39 29.82 43.79
N LEU A 16 22.28 28.58 44.28
CA LEU A 16 22.86 27.38 43.62
C LEU A 16 22.22 26.07 44.14
N ALA A 17 20.90 26.05 44.28
CA ALA A 17 20.12 24.83 44.60
C ALA A 17 19.09 24.47 43.51
N LEU A 18 19.21 25.04 42.31
CA LEU A 18 18.23 24.86 41.22
C LEU A 18 18.87 24.63 39.83
N LEU A 19 20.16 24.27 39.80
CA LEU A 19 20.92 24.03 38.57
C LEU A 19 21.80 22.77 38.65
N GLY A 20 21.35 21.77 39.43
CA GLY A 20 21.97 20.45 39.55
C GLY A 20 21.06 19.29 39.10
N TRP A 21 20.02 19.58 38.30
CA TRP A 21 19.06 18.60 37.78
C TRP A 21 19.15 18.41 36.26
N LEU A 22 20.27 18.80 35.64
CA LEU A 22 20.49 18.76 34.18
C LEU A 22 21.80 18.13 33.71
N SER A 23 22.54 17.43 34.57
CA SER A 23 23.71 16.68 34.10
C SER A 23 24.07 15.52 35.03
N GLY A 24 24.03 14.30 34.50
CA GLY A 24 24.85 13.20 35.02
C GLY A 24 24.33 12.52 36.28
N GLY A 25 23.09 12.04 36.26
CA GLY A 25 22.72 10.85 37.03
C GLY A 25 23.09 9.62 36.21
N ALA A 26 24.27 9.05 36.45
CA ALA A 26 24.58 7.70 36.04
C ALA A 26 23.53 6.79 36.66
N GLY A 27 22.49 6.49 35.89
CA GLY A 27 21.52 5.47 36.23
C GLY A 27 22.31 4.19 36.42
N THR A 28 22.36 3.72 37.66
CA THR A 28 22.65 2.34 37.98
C THR A 28 21.94 1.50 36.94
N GLY A 29 22.73 0.76 36.16
CA GLY A 29 22.20 -0.22 35.24
C GLY A 29 21.21 -1.07 36.02
N LEU A 30 19.93 -0.85 35.79
CA LEU A 30 18.97 -1.92 35.92
C LEU A 30 19.51 -2.95 34.94
N THR A 31 20.26 -3.92 35.46
CA THR A 31 20.36 -5.21 34.82
C THR A 31 18.92 -5.57 34.53
N ALA A 32 18.52 -5.44 33.26
CA ALA A 32 17.27 -6.00 32.79
C ALA A 32 17.36 -7.46 33.21
N ALA A 33 16.66 -7.82 34.27
CA ALA A 33 16.42 -9.22 34.56
C ALA A 33 15.88 -9.77 33.25
N ALA A 34 16.52 -10.81 32.71
CA ALA A 34 16.05 -11.45 31.50
C ALA A 34 14.62 -11.91 31.80
N GLN A 35 13.66 -11.11 31.36
CA GLN A 35 12.26 -11.45 31.52
C GLN A 35 12.02 -12.56 30.53
N ASP A 36 11.74 -13.76 31.03
CA ASP A 36 11.42 -14.89 30.18
C ASP A 36 10.08 -14.59 29.50
N TRP A 37 10.16 -14.23 28.22
CA TRP A 37 8.99 -13.92 27.41
C TRP A 37 8.34 -15.23 26.94
N PRO A 38 7.05 -15.46 27.20
CA PRO A 38 6.38 -16.69 26.76
C PRO A 38 6.37 -16.81 25.23
N ILE A 39 6.40 -15.68 24.52
CA ILE A 39 6.50 -15.61 23.07
C ILE A 39 7.73 -14.80 22.68
N ARG A 40 8.57 -15.37 21.81
CA ARG A 40 9.73 -14.69 21.25
C ARG A 40 9.53 -14.43 19.76
N ILE A 41 9.52 -13.16 19.36
CA ILE A 41 9.54 -12.76 17.95
C ILE A 41 10.97 -12.94 17.45
N THR A 42 11.16 -13.74 16.41
CA THR A 42 12.49 -14.05 15.85
C THR A 42 12.80 -13.25 14.59
N ALA A 43 11.78 -12.94 13.79
CA ALA A 43 11.91 -12.14 12.58
C ALA A 43 10.59 -11.46 12.21
N ALA A 44 10.66 -10.37 11.46
CA ALA A 44 9.52 -9.76 10.80
C ALA A 44 9.92 -9.32 9.39
N ARG A 45 9.09 -9.62 8.40
CA ARG A 45 9.31 -9.28 6.99
C ARG A 45 8.10 -8.54 6.45
N LEU A 46 8.29 -7.30 6.06
CA LEU A 46 7.28 -6.52 5.33
C LEU A 46 7.35 -6.88 3.84
N GLY A 47 6.21 -6.93 3.16
CA GLY A 47 6.12 -7.05 1.69
C GLY A 47 6.57 -8.40 1.12
N PHE A 48 6.68 -8.44 -0.20
CA PHE A 48 7.07 -9.66 -0.91
C PHE A 48 8.60 -9.77 -1.00
N PRO A 49 9.16 -10.99 -0.90
CA PRO A 49 10.61 -11.19 -0.98
C PRO A 49 11.14 -10.93 -2.39
N THR A 50 12.22 -10.16 -2.48
CA THR A 50 12.97 -9.88 -3.73
C THR A 50 14.39 -10.43 -3.64
N GLU A 51 15.13 -10.37 -4.75
CA GLU A 51 16.53 -10.83 -4.82
C GLU A 51 17.50 -9.96 -4.02
N ASP A 52 17.33 -8.64 -4.07
CA ASP A 52 18.22 -7.69 -3.40
C ASP A 52 17.98 -7.60 -1.88
N GLU A 53 17.24 -8.56 -1.31
CA GLU A 53 16.77 -8.60 0.10
C GLU A 53 15.94 -7.39 0.57
N THR A 54 15.78 -6.35 -0.25
CA THR A 54 14.87 -5.24 0.01
C THR A 54 13.43 -5.69 -0.21
N PRO A 55 12.52 -5.54 0.74
CA PRO A 55 11.15 -5.97 0.52
C PRO A 55 10.46 -5.19 -0.61
N LEU A 56 9.63 -5.89 -1.39
CA LEU A 56 8.73 -5.26 -2.34
C LEU A 56 7.59 -4.58 -1.56
N ALA A 57 7.81 -3.30 -1.23
CA ALA A 57 6.88 -2.45 -0.51
C ALA A 57 6.94 -1.03 -1.10
N ARG A 58 5.76 -0.42 -1.34
CA ARG A 58 5.65 0.96 -1.83
C ARG A 58 5.03 1.86 -0.78
N PHE A 59 5.37 3.14 -0.86
CA PHE A 59 4.85 4.15 0.04
C PHE A 59 3.31 4.13 0.05
N GLY A 60 2.73 4.07 1.25
CA GLY A 60 1.30 4.24 1.45
C GLY A 60 0.40 3.15 0.83
N GLN A 61 0.94 2.12 0.20
CA GLN A 61 0.15 0.98 -0.30
C GLN A 61 0.04 -0.12 0.75
N TRP A 62 -1.10 -0.81 0.77
CA TRP A 62 -1.28 -1.92 1.71
C TRP A 62 -0.29 -3.04 1.43
N THR A 63 0.53 -3.35 2.41
CA THR A 63 1.63 -4.30 2.28
C THR A 63 1.53 -5.36 3.38
N PRO A 64 1.57 -6.66 3.07
CA PRO A 64 1.50 -7.72 4.07
C PRO A 64 2.74 -7.67 4.97
N LEU A 65 2.57 -7.96 6.26
CA LEU A 65 3.66 -8.13 7.21
C LEU A 65 3.62 -9.56 7.76
N ASP A 66 4.74 -10.26 7.61
CA ASP A 66 4.93 -11.62 8.09
C ASP A 66 5.83 -11.61 9.32
N VAL A 67 5.25 -11.87 10.48
CA VAL A 67 5.99 -12.01 11.74
C VAL A 67 6.23 -13.49 12.01
N THR A 68 7.48 -13.85 12.25
CA THR A 68 7.91 -15.18 12.71
C THR A 68 8.15 -15.15 14.21
N PHE A 69 7.58 -16.10 14.94
CA PHE A 69 7.69 -16.18 16.39
C PHE A 69 7.83 -17.63 16.87
N GLN A 70 8.31 -17.79 18.10
CA GLN A 70 8.43 -19.07 18.80
C GLN A 70 7.69 -19.00 20.14
N LEU A 71 6.89 -20.03 20.44
CA LEU A 71 6.32 -20.23 21.78
C LEU A 71 7.36 -20.90 22.69
N GLN A 72 7.75 -20.21 23.76
CA GLN A 72 8.63 -20.75 24.79
C GLN A 72 7.84 -21.43 25.91
N THR A 73 6.69 -20.86 26.26
CA THR A 73 5.84 -21.35 27.35
C THR A 73 4.39 -21.30 26.90
N ALA A 74 3.55 -22.21 27.41
CA ALA A 74 2.13 -22.18 27.13
C ALA A 74 1.52 -20.85 27.63
N VAL A 75 0.75 -20.19 26.75
CA VAL A 75 0.02 -18.96 27.09
C VAL A 75 -1.43 -19.35 27.40
N PRO A 76 -1.93 -19.14 28.63
CA PRO A 76 -3.26 -19.58 29.04
C PRO A 76 -4.39 -18.65 28.55
N GLU A 77 -4.05 -17.48 27.99
CA GLU A 77 -5.01 -16.50 27.49
C GLU A 77 -4.91 -16.32 25.97
N THR A 78 -5.96 -15.77 25.37
CA THR A 78 -5.94 -15.37 23.95
C THR A 78 -4.94 -14.24 23.76
N ALA A 79 -4.01 -14.39 22.82
CA ALA A 79 -3.06 -13.35 22.48
C ALA A 79 -3.49 -12.58 21.22
N GLU A 80 -3.07 -11.32 21.14
CA GLU A 80 -3.18 -10.48 19.96
C GLU A 80 -1.80 -9.94 19.58
N LEU A 81 -1.54 -9.90 18.27
CA LEU A 81 -0.42 -9.19 17.70
C LEU A 81 -0.82 -7.72 17.53
N VAL A 82 -0.07 -6.84 18.18
CA VAL A 82 -0.25 -5.39 18.15
C VAL A 82 0.85 -4.77 17.31
N LEU A 83 0.43 -4.10 16.25
CA LEU A 83 1.29 -3.47 15.27
C LEU A 83 1.13 -1.97 15.35
N SER A 84 2.24 -1.27 15.52
CA SER A 84 2.28 0.20 15.60
C SER A 84 3.17 0.75 14.48
N ALA A 85 2.59 1.55 13.60
CA ALA A 85 3.29 2.19 12.49
C ALA A 85 2.88 3.65 12.34
N PRO A 86 3.78 4.60 12.07
CA PRO A 86 3.41 6.00 11.89
C PRO A 86 2.67 6.21 10.56
N ASP A 87 1.75 7.18 10.55
CA ASP A 87 1.23 7.77 9.33
C ASP A 87 2.04 9.01 8.87
N THR A 88 1.61 9.63 7.76
CA THR A 88 2.32 10.77 7.15
C THR A 88 2.35 12.02 8.01
N ASP A 89 1.46 12.12 9.00
CA ASP A 89 1.40 13.23 9.94
C ASP A 89 2.20 12.93 11.22
N GLY A 90 2.86 11.76 11.28
CA GLY A 90 3.61 11.30 12.45
C GLY A 90 2.72 10.77 13.58
N ILE A 91 1.45 10.47 13.30
CA ILE A 91 0.51 9.89 14.27
C ILE A 91 0.63 8.36 14.20
N THR A 92 0.73 7.69 15.35
CA THR A 92 0.87 6.23 15.40
C THR A 92 -0.45 5.54 15.09
N THR A 93 -0.43 4.67 14.09
CA THR A 93 -1.56 3.80 13.75
C THR A 93 -1.39 2.46 14.44
N ILE A 94 -2.47 1.93 15.02
CA ILE A 94 -2.47 0.66 15.75
C ILE A 94 -3.39 -0.33 15.08
N GLN A 95 -2.85 -1.49 14.72
CA GLN A 95 -3.61 -2.65 14.28
C GLN A 95 -3.50 -3.76 15.34
N ARG A 96 -4.64 -4.35 15.72
CA ARG A 96 -4.71 -5.50 16.63
C ARG A 96 -5.27 -6.70 15.89
N VAL A 97 -4.51 -7.79 15.86
CA VAL A 97 -4.87 -9.02 15.13
C VAL A 97 -4.81 -10.21 16.09
N PRO A 98 -5.90 -10.98 16.24
CA PRO A 98 -5.90 -12.19 17.04
C PRO A 98 -4.82 -13.17 16.57
N LEU A 99 -4.06 -13.71 17.51
CA LEU A 99 -3.00 -14.68 17.26
C LEU A 99 -3.49 -16.07 17.69
N PRO A 100 -3.75 -17.00 16.74
CA PRO A 100 -4.29 -18.32 17.05
C PRO A 100 -3.19 -19.26 17.59
N LEU A 101 -2.79 -19.03 18.85
CA LEU A 101 -1.72 -19.78 19.51
C LEU A 101 -2.05 -21.27 19.67
N GLU A 102 -3.33 -21.65 19.67
CA GLU A 102 -3.77 -23.06 19.70
C GLU A 102 -3.29 -23.87 18.49
N LYS A 103 -2.94 -23.20 17.40
CA LYS A 103 -2.39 -23.83 16.17
C LYS A 103 -0.86 -23.87 16.17
N ALA A 104 -0.21 -23.30 17.19
CA ALA A 104 1.23 -23.17 17.26
C ALA A 104 1.82 -24.17 18.28
N GLU A 105 2.80 -24.94 17.83
CA GLU A 105 3.54 -25.90 18.66
C GLU A 105 4.68 -25.23 19.42
N ALA A 106 4.81 -25.53 20.72
CA ALA A 106 5.89 -25.01 21.56
C ALA A 106 7.28 -25.45 21.03
N GLY A 107 8.25 -24.54 21.07
CA GLY A 107 9.63 -24.78 20.61
C GLY A 107 9.84 -24.76 19.10
N ARG A 108 8.78 -24.66 18.27
CA ARG A 108 8.90 -24.46 16.82
C ARG A 108 8.67 -22.99 16.43
N SER A 109 9.27 -22.59 15.31
CA SER A 109 9.02 -21.29 14.68
C SER A 109 7.73 -21.34 13.88
N HIS A 110 6.88 -20.33 14.05
CA HIS A 110 5.61 -20.18 13.34
C HIS A 110 5.54 -18.83 12.65
N SER A 111 4.97 -18.81 11.44
CA SER A 111 4.67 -17.58 10.70
C SER A 111 3.22 -17.18 10.92
N THR A 112 3.01 -15.90 11.21
CA THR A 112 1.66 -15.31 11.33
C THR A 112 0.85 -15.46 10.04
N LEU A 113 1.46 -15.30 8.86
CA LEU A 113 0.81 -15.57 7.59
C LEU A 113 0.35 -17.02 7.51
N ALA A 114 1.20 -17.99 7.83
CA ALA A 114 0.86 -19.42 7.77
C ALA A 114 -0.33 -19.78 8.69
N LEU A 115 -0.41 -19.15 9.87
CA LEU A 115 -1.48 -19.37 10.85
C LEU A 115 -2.79 -18.63 10.53
N GLY A 116 -2.78 -17.71 9.57
CA GLY A 116 -3.93 -16.86 9.22
C GLY A 116 -4.11 -15.63 10.12
N ALA A 117 -3.07 -15.22 10.85
CA ALA A 117 -3.02 -13.97 11.59
C ALA A 117 -2.54 -12.84 10.68
N TRP A 118 -3.44 -12.32 9.84
CA TRP A 118 -3.09 -11.38 8.78
C TRP A 118 -2.78 -9.98 9.30
N THR A 119 -1.56 -9.50 9.07
CA THR A 119 -1.18 -8.11 9.36
C THR A 119 -0.81 -7.36 8.09
N TYR A 120 -1.20 -6.09 8.03
CA TYR A 120 -0.99 -5.24 6.87
C TYR A 120 -0.59 -3.83 7.31
N VAL A 121 0.43 -3.29 6.66
CA VAL A 121 0.95 -1.95 6.95
C VAL A 121 0.86 -1.13 5.69
N ARG A 122 0.53 0.16 5.84
CA ARG A 122 0.83 1.18 4.82
C ARG A 122 2.18 1.78 5.23
N PRO A 123 3.30 1.46 4.54
CA PRO A 123 4.61 1.82 5.04
C PRO A 123 5.01 3.24 4.65
N ILE A 124 5.85 3.84 5.50
CA ILE A 124 6.53 5.11 5.25
C ILE A 124 8.03 4.85 5.37
N GLY A 125 8.79 5.21 4.34
CA GLY A 125 10.24 4.97 4.33
C GLY A 125 10.94 5.71 5.46
N GLY A 126 12.03 5.12 5.99
CA GLY A 126 12.81 5.71 7.08
C GLY A 126 12.09 5.78 8.43
N THR A 127 11.06 4.95 8.63
CA THR A 127 10.33 4.85 9.90
C THR A 127 10.41 3.46 10.51
N ASP A 128 10.19 3.37 11.81
CA ASP A 128 10.17 2.09 12.53
C ASP A 128 8.73 1.60 12.70
N ILE A 129 8.54 0.30 12.45
CA ILE A 129 7.33 -0.43 12.81
C ILE A 129 7.62 -1.17 14.12
N LEU A 130 6.76 -0.98 15.12
CA LEU A 130 6.84 -1.68 16.40
C LEU A 130 5.82 -2.82 16.42
N ILE A 131 6.29 -4.01 16.79
CA ILE A 131 5.52 -5.25 16.82
C ILE A 131 5.59 -5.83 18.23
N GLU A 132 4.42 -6.08 18.82
CA GLU A 132 4.29 -6.59 20.18
C GLU A 132 3.23 -7.69 20.21
N VAL A 133 3.41 -8.71 21.04
CA VAL A 133 2.33 -9.65 21.37
C VAL A 133 1.80 -9.31 22.75
N ARG A 134 0.48 -9.18 22.86
CA ARG A 134 -0.21 -8.82 24.11
C ARG A 134 -1.33 -9.80 24.42
N GLY A 135 -1.63 -9.98 25.70
CA GLY A 135 -2.84 -10.68 26.12
C GLY A 135 -4.07 -9.86 25.74
N ALA A 136 -5.03 -10.45 25.03
CA ALA A 136 -6.20 -9.72 24.52
C ALA A 136 -7.14 -9.24 25.64
N ALA A 137 -7.17 -9.94 26.77
CA ALA A 137 -7.97 -9.55 27.95
C ALA A 137 -7.14 -8.74 28.96
N SER A 138 -5.92 -9.17 29.24
CA SER A 138 -5.05 -8.56 30.25
C SER A 138 -4.35 -7.28 29.78
N GLY A 139 -4.12 -7.13 28.46
CA GLY A 139 -3.27 -6.09 27.87
C GLY A 139 -1.77 -6.24 28.18
N GLN A 140 -1.39 -7.31 28.91
CA GLN A 140 -0.02 -7.56 29.34
C GLN A 140 0.86 -7.91 28.13
N LEU A 141 2.11 -7.42 28.12
CA LEU A 141 3.10 -7.81 27.12
C LEU A 141 3.49 -9.29 27.32
N LEU A 142 3.34 -10.07 26.25
CA LEU A 142 3.69 -11.49 26.17
C LEU A 142 4.96 -11.72 25.33
N SER A 143 5.45 -10.69 24.64
CA SER A 143 6.72 -10.72 23.92
C SER A 143 7.54 -9.47 24.20
N GLU A 144 8.85 -9.58 24.01
CA GLU A 144 9.70 -8.41 23.85
C GLU A 144 9.23 -7.59 22.64
N PRO A 145 9.14 -6.25 22.75
CA PRO A 145 8.80 -5.40 21.62
C PRO A 145 9.85 -5.51 20.50
N PHE A 146 9.43 -5.97 19.32
CA PHE A 146 10.29 -6.12 18.16
C PHE A 146 10.17 -4.88 17.27
N ARG A 147 11.31 -4.27 16.91
CA ARG A 147 11.35 -3.10 16.02
C ARG A 147 11.83 -3.50 14.64
N LEU A 148 10.96 -3.35 13.64
CA LEU A 148 11.31 -3.47 12.24
C LEU A 148 11.63 -2.08 11.68
N ARG A 149 12.91 -1.83 11.41
CA ARG A 149 13.36 -0.58 10.79
C ARG A 149 13.14 -0.63 9.29
N LEU A 150 12.34 0.29 8.75
CA LEU A 150 12.17 0.40 7.31
C LEU A 150 13.29 1.24 6.73
N GLY A 151 14.02 0.65 5.79
CA GLY A 151 14.93 1.39 4.92
C GLY A 151 14.18 2.31 3.96
N ARG A 152 14.85 2.64 2.87
CA ARG A 152 14.24 3.36 1.75
C ARG A 152 13.21 2.44 1.07
N LEU A 153 12.01 2.95 0.84
CA LEU A 153 11.01 2.25 0.04
C LEU A 153 11.35 2.39 -1.45
N ARG A 154 10.90 1.42 -2.25
CA ARG A 154 11.08 1.45 -3.70
C ARG A 154 10.18 2.54 -4.33
N ASP A 155 10.58 3.02 -5.51
CA ASP A 155 9.87 4.04 -6.30
C ASP A 155 8.40 3.65 -6.50
N THR A 156 7.49 4.62 -6.32
CA THR A 156 6.05 4.43 -6.49
C THR A 156 5.65 4.18 -7.95
N LEU A 157 6.47 4.64 -8.90
CA LEU A 157 6.28 4.48 -10.35
C LEU A 157 6.90 3.19 -10.90
N ALA A 158 7.61 2.41 -10.07
CA ALA A 158 8.15 1.13 -10.49
C ALA A 158 7.00 0.13 -10.73
N TYR A 159 7.09 -0.62 -11.82
CA TYR A 159 6.23 -1.75 -12.14
C TYR A 159 6.63 -2.98 -11.34
N SER A 160 5.71 -3.63 -10.64
CA SER A 160 6.03 -4.80 -9.83
C SER A 160 5.37 -6.08 -10.34
N VAL A 161 6.21 -7.09 -10.57
CA VAL A 161 5.81 -8.42 -11.04
C VAL A 161 5.98 -9.42 -9.90
N LEU A 162 4.90 -10.08 -9.54
CA LEU A 162 4.88 -11.15 -8.55
C LEU A 162 4.84 -12.51 -9.25
N PHE A 163 5.90 -13.28 -9.14
CA PHE A 163 5.97 -14.66 -9.62
C PHE A 163 5.42 -15.62 -8.56
N LEU A 164 4.55 -16.54 -8.98
CA LEU A 164 3.92 -17.52 -8.11
C LEU A 164 4.37 -18.94 -8.47
N GLY A 165 4.80 -19.69 -7.47
CA GLY A 165 5.28 -21.06 -7.56
C GLY A 165 6.79 -21.17 -7.76
N LEU A 166 7.35 -20.40 -8.71
CA LEU A 166 8.79 -20.38 -8.96
C LEU A 166 9.27 -19.04 -9.50
N LYS A 167 10.57 -18.82 -9.43
CA LYS A 167 11.26 -17.70 -10.08
C LYS A 167 11.70 -18.13 -11.48
N PRO A 168 11.33 -17.42 -12.55
CA PRO A 168 11.81 -17.77 -13.89
C PRO A 168 13.32 -17.52 -14.02
N PRO A 169 14.12 -18.48 -14.50
CA PRO A 169 15.58 -18.32 -14.59
C PRO A 169 16.04 -17.29 -15.63
N HIS A 170 15.19 -16.98 -16.64
CA HIS A 170 15.53 -16.10 -17.76
C HIS A 170 14.45 -15.02 -18.00
N PHE A 171 14.14 -14.25 -16.96
CA PHE A 171 13.30 -13.06 -17.10
C PHE A 171 14.14 -11.86 -17.55
N GLU A 172 14.02 -11.53 -18.83
CA GLU A 172 14.78 -10.46 -19.48
C GLU A 172 13.84 -9.57 -20.28
N LEU A 173 14.10 -8.27 -20.30
CA LEU A 173 13.37 -7.30 -21.13
C LEU A 173 14.32 -6.65 -22.15
N PRO A 174 13.78 -6.11 -23.26
CA PRO A 174 14.58 -5.46 -24.29
C PRO A 174 15.38 -4.30 -23.69
N LYS A 175 16.65 -4.17 -24.09
CA LYS A 175 17.51 -3.06 -23.65
C LYS A 175 17.03 -1.76 -24.30
N PRO A 176 17.07 -0.61 -23.58
CA PRO A 176 16.72 0.67 -24.17
C PRO A 176 17.66 1.04 -25.32
N VAL A 177 17.11 1.62 -26.39
CA VAL A 177 17.87 2.05 -27.57
C VAL A 177 18.67 3.31 -27.23
N GLY A 178 20.00 3.27 -27.35
CA GLY A 178 20.87 4.46 -27.26
C GLY A 178 21.52 4.77 -25.90
N GLY A 179 21.41 3.89 -24.91
CA GLY A 179 22.17 4.01 -23.64
C GLY A 179 23.49 3.22 -23.69
N ASP A 180 24.58 3.82 -23.22
CA ASP A 180 25.86 3.11 -22.99
C ASP A 180 25.62 1.86 -22.15
N ALA A 181 26.13 0.71 -22.58
CA ALA A 181 25.91 -0.58 -21.91
C ALA A 181 26.39 -0.62 -20.44
N ALA A 182 27.26 0.32 -20.03
CA ALA A 182 27.72 0.49 -18.66
C ALA A 182 26.75 1.28 -17.76
N ASN A 183 25.84 2.08 -18.34
CA ASN A 183 24.85 2.93 -17.66
C ASN A 183 23.41 2.63 -18.06
N ALA A 184 23.18 1.56 -18.83
CA ALA A 184 21.85 1.07 -19.13
C ALA A 184 21.23 0.55 -17.83
N GLY A 185 20.41 1.39 -17.18
CA GLY A 185 19.60 1.00 -16.03
C GLY A 185 18.82 -0.28 -16.36
N GLY A 186 18.49 -1.06 -15.32
CA GLY A 186 17.87 -2.39 -15.45
C GLY A 186 16.56 -2.42 -16.25
N LEU A 187 15.80 -3.50 -16.11
CA LEU A 187 14.51 -3.74 -16.79
C LEU A 187 13.63 -2.45 -16.92
N ARG A 188 13.31 -2.04 -18.16
CA ARG A 188 12.63 -0.76 -18.50
C ARG A 188 13.23 0.49 -17.83
N GLY A 189 14.56 0.62 -17.83
CA GLY A 189 15.26 1.74 -17.18
C GLY A 189 15.30 1.65 -15.66
N GLY A 190 15.23 0.43 -15.10
CA GLY A 190 15.24 0.16 -13.64
C GLY A 190 13.86 0.19 -12.98
N ARG A 191 12.78 0.27 -13.78
CA ARG A 191 11.40 0.42 -13.30
C ARG A 191 10.61 -0.87 -13.28
N VAL A 192 11.22 -2.04 -13.41
CA VAL A 192 10.53 -3.32 -13.16
C VAL A 192 11.18 -4.01 -11.97
N LEU A 193 10.38 -4.24 -10.94
CA LEU A 193 10.74 -4.97 -9.73
C LEU A 193 10.08 -6.34 -9.77
N THR A 194 10.79 -7.35 -9.27
CA THR A 194 10.31 -8.71 -9.23
C THR A 194 10.29 -9.22 -7.79
N ALA A 195 9.27 -9.99 -7.46
CA ALA A 195 9.19 -10.75 -6.22
C ALA A 195 8.70 -12.17 -6.52
N THR A 196 9.03 -13.14 -5.67
CA THR A 196 8.64 -14.54 -5.89
C THR A 196 8.06 -15.15 -4.63
N LEU A 197 6.91 -15.82 -4.76
CA LEU A 197 6.36 -16.68 -3.72
C LEU A 197 6.46 -18.13 -4.15
N THR A 198 7.14 -18.96 -3.36
CA THR A 198 7.35 -20.38 -3.66
C THR A 198 6.39 -21.29 -2.90
N ALA A 199 5.70 -20.77 -1.88
CA ALA A 199 4.80 -21.54 -1.03
C ALA A 199 3.43 -20.83 -0.90
N VAL A 200 2.34 -21.61 -0.88
CA VAL A 200 0.97 -21.08 -0.84
C VAL A 200 0.72 -20.28 0.45
N GLU A 201 1.38 -20.66 1.54
CA GLU A 201 1.29 -20.02 2.86
C GLU A 201 1.81 -18.58 2.88
N GLN A 202 2.54 -18.16 1.83
CA GLN A 202 3.05 -16.81 1.68
C GLN A 202 2.05 -15.86 1.01
N LEU A 203 1.00 -16.37 0.35
CA LEU A 203 0.02 -15.55 -0.35
C LEU A 203 -0.86 -14.74 0.64
N PRO A 204 -1.08 -13.44 0.46
CA PRO A 204 -1.99 -12.68 1.30
C PRO A 204 -3.40 -13.30 1.42
N GLY A 205 -3.99 -13.23 2.62
CA GLY A 205 -5.37 -13.69 2.87
C GLY A 205 -6.46 -12.68 2.52
N HIS A 206 -6.08 -11.48 2.08
CA HIS A 206 -7.00 -10.41 1.67
C HIS A 206 -6.49 -9.71 0.41
N TRP A 207 -7.42 -9.29 -0.44
CA TRP A 207 -7.14 -8.74 -1.78
C TRP A 207 -6.23 -7.50 -1.75
N PHE A 208 -6.37 -6.65 -0.73
CA PHE A 208 -5.56 -5.43 -0.60
C PHE A 208 -4.11 -5.73 -0.20
N GLY A 209 -3.78 -6.97 0.17
CA GLY A 209 -2.38 -7.37 0.35
C GLY A 209 -1.57 -7.40 -0.95
N TYR A 210 -2.23 -7.33 -2.10
CA TYR A 210 -1.62 -7.28 -3.42
C TYR A 210 -1.56 -5.85 -3.99
N ASP A 211 -1.83 -4.81 -3.19
CA ASP A 211 -1.86 -3.41 -3.62
C ASP A 211 -0.50 -2.93 -4.21
N THR A 212 0.61 -3.56 -3.80
CA THR A 212 1.96 -3.32 -4.33
C THR A 212 2.30 -4.07 -5.62
N VAL A 213 1.41 -4.92 -6.12
CA VAL A 213 1.63 -5.78 -7.28
C VAL A 213 0.86 -5.21 -8.48
N ASP A 214 1.54 -5.03 -9.62
CA ASP A 214 0.88 -4.64 -10.88
C ASP A 214 0.51 -5.84 -11.75
N LEU A 215 1.31 -6.91 -11.68
CA LEU A 215 1.10 -8.15 -12.41
C LEU A 215 1.52 -9.36 -11.56
N ALA A 216 0.63 -10.33 -11.43
CA ALA A 216 0.97 -11.66 -10.93
C ALA A 216 1.14 -12.64 -12.10
N VAL A 217 2.14 -13.51 -12.04
CA VAL A 217 2.38 -14.57 -13.03
C VAL A 217 2.40 -15.92 -12.31
N LEU A 218 1.41 -16.76 -12.58
CA LEU A 218 1.32 -18.13 -12.11
C LEU A 218 1.88 -19.07 -13.17
N PHE A 219 2.94 -19.80 -12.84
CA PHE A 219 3.48 -20.82 -13.72
C PHE A 219 2.69 -22.13 -13.57
N LEU A 220 2.43 -22.80 -14.69
CA LEU A 220 1.81 -24.13 -14.76
C LEU A 220 2.84 -25.15 -15.26
N GLY A 221 4.00 -25.16 -14.59
CA GLY A 221 5.08 -26.11 -14.83
C GLY A 221 5.01 -27.30 -13.89
N GLU A 222 5.64 -28.41 -14.25
CA GLU A 222 5.82 -29.58 -13.38
C GLU A 222 6.49 -29.21 -12.04
N GLU A 223 7.46 -28.30 -12.05
CA GLU A 223 8.14 -27.78 -10.84
C GLU A 223 7.19 -27.05 -9.88
N THR A 224 6.08 -26.51 -10.39
CA THR A 224 5.06 -25.80 -9.60
C THR A 224 3.85 -26.65 -9.23
N ARG A 225 3.87 -27.96 -9.53
CA ARG A 225 2.71 -28.86 -9.32
C ARG A 225 2.13 -28.74 -7.92
N GLU A 226 2.97 -28.88 -6.89
CA GLU A 226 2.53 -28.85 -5.49
C GLU A 226 1.82 -27.52 -5.17
N PHE A 227 2.43 -26.40 -5.54
CA PHE A 227 1.86 -25.07 -5.34
C PHE A 227 0.50 -24.91 -6.02
N VAL A 228 0.39 -25.34 -7.29
CA VAL A 228 -0.85 -25.21 -8.09
C VAL A 228 -1.95 -26.13 -7.55
N GLU A 229 -1.65 -27.41 -7.32
CA GLU A 229 -2.63 -28.38 -6.83
C GLU A 229 -3.09 -28.03 -5.42
N GLN A 230 -2.19 -27.57 -4.54
CA GLN A 230 -2.56 -27.09 -3.20
C GLN A 230 -3.52 -25.89 -3.29
N LEU A 231 -3.18 -24.86 -4.08
CA LEU A 231 -3.96 -23.62 -4.18
C LEU A 231 -5.33 -23.83 -4.85
N TRP A 232 -5.40 -24.68 -5.86
CA TRP A 232 -6.59 -24.86 -6.71
C TRP A 232 -7.38 -26.14 -6.44
N SER A 233 -7.00 -26.95 -5.45
CA SER A 233 -7.77 -28.13 -5.05
C SER A 233 -9.16 -27.74 -4.55
N ALA A 234 -10.20 -28.48 -4.98
CA ALA A 234 -11.57 -28.29 -4.51
C ALA A 234 -11.72 -28.56 -2.99
N GLY A 235 -10.89 -29.46 -2.46
CA GLY A 235 -10.80 -29.81 -1.04
C GLY A 235 -9.83 -28.96 -0.23
N ALA A 236 -9.36 -27.83 -0.76
CA ALA A 236 -8.39 -26.97 -0.09
C ALA A 236 -8.83 -26.56 1.32
N ALA A 237 -7.87 -26.51 2.24
CA ALA A 237 -8.10 -26.04 3.61
C ALA A 237 -8.68 -24.60 3.61
N PRO A 238 -9.47 -24.20 4.63
CA PRO A 238 -10.13 -22.89 4.66
C PRO A 238 -9.19 -21.70 4.42
N LEU A 239 -7.98 -21.72 5.00
CA LEU A 239 -6.98 -20.65 4.80
C LEU A 239 -6.47 -20.61 3.35
N VAL A 240 -6.28 -21.76 2.71
CA VAL A 240 -5.85 -21.82 1.31
C VAL A 240 -6.94 -21.29 0.39
N ARG A 241 -8.21 -21.65 0.63
CA ARG A 241 -9.36 -21.07 -0.08
C ARG A 241 -9.43 -19.56 0.10
N GLN A 242 -9.19 -19.05 1.31
CA GLN A 242 -9.16 -17.62 1.58
C GLN A 242 -8.08 -16.90 0.74
N ARG A 243 -6.87 -17.48 0.61
CA ARG A 243 -5.78 -16.92 -0.21
C ARG A 243 -6.11 -16.91 -1.70
N ARG A 244 -6.69 -18.00 -2.20
CA ARG A 244 -7.17 -18.09 -3.58
C ARG A 244 -8.21 -17.02 -3.85
N GLU A 245 -9.18 -16.87 -2.95
CA GLU A 245 -10.26 -15.90 -3.11
C GLU A 245 -9.74 -14.46 -3.00
N ALA A 246 -8.73 -14.21 -2.16
CA ALA A 246 -8.05 -12.93 -2.07
C ALA A 246 -7.32 -12.57 -3.38
N LEU A 247 -6.59 -13.51 -3.97
CA LEU A 247 -5.94 -13.32 -5.28
C LEU A 247 -6.98 -13.04 -6.37
N LEU A 248 -8.05 -13.84 -6.43
CA LEU A 248 -9.12 -13.66 -7.41
C LEU A 248 -9.88 -12.35 -7.19
N GLU A 249 -10.12 -11.94 -5.96
CA GLU A 249 -10.78 -10.68 -5.64
C GLU A 249 -9.90 -9.48 -6.01
N TRP A 250 -8.58 -9.58 -5.82
CA TRP A 250 -7.64 -8.58 -6.32
C TRP A 250 -7.72 -8.46 -7.85
N VAL A 251 -7.75 -9.58 -8.59
CA VAL A 251 -7.97 -9.56 -10.04
C VAL A 251 -9.31 -8.88 -10.35
N ARG A 252 -10.42 -9.27 -9.71
CA ARG A 252 -11.74 -8.66 -9.95
C ARG A 252 -11.78 -7.15 -9.74
N ARG A 253 -10.96 -6.63 -8.82
CA ARG A 253 -10.83 -5.20 -8.52
C ARG A 253 -9.91 -4.43 -9.48
N GLY A 254 -9.33 -5.09 -10.48
CA GLY A 254 -8.47 -4.46 -11.48
C GLY A 254 -7.08 -5.09 -11.60
N GLY A 255 -6.72 -6.00 -10.70
CA GLY A 255 -5.48 -6.77 -10.77
C GLY A 255 -5.34 -7.55 -12.08
N ARG A 256 -4.12 -7.95 -12.38
CA ARG A 256 -3.75 -8.63 -13.62
C ARG A 256 -3.04 -9.94 -13.30
N LEU A 257 -3.59 -11.05 -13.77
CA LEU A 257 -3.00 -12.37 -13.56
C LEU A 257 -2.74 -13.04 -14.92
N VAL A 258 -1.47 -13.38 -15.14
CA VAL A 258 -1.04 -14.24 -16.25
C VAL A 258 -0.84 -15.65 -15.71
N VAL A 259 -1.43 -16.62 -16.37
CA VAL A 259 -1.26 -18.05 -16.08
C VAL A 259 -0.56 -18.68 -17.27
N ALA A 260 0.65 -19.19 -17.08
CA ALA A 260 1.49 -19.64 -18.17
C ALA A 260 2.09 -21.02 -17.91
N GLY A 261 1.78 -21.98 -18.77
CA GLY A 261 2.46 -23.26 -18.78
C GLY A 261 1.80 -24.31 -19.66
N GLY A 262 2.58 -25.33 -19.99
CA GLY A 262 2.17 -26.42 -20.87
C GLY A 262 2.44 -27.80 -20.28
N SER A 263 3.47 -27.95 -19.44
CA SER A 263 3.85 -29.24 -18.86
C SER A 263 2.87 -29.76 -17.81
N LEU A 264 2.22 -28.88 -17.03
CA LEU A 264 1.24 -29.29 -16.02
C LEU A 264 -0.20 -29.42 -16.58
N ALA A 265 -0.39 -29.36 -17.90
CA ALA A 265 -1.73 -29.24 -18.51
C ALA A 265 -2.69 -30.40 -18.15
N ASP A 266 -2.18 -31.63 -17.99
CA ASP A 266 -2.99 -32.80 -17.60
C ASP A 266 -3.49 -32.71 -16.15
N SER A 267 -2.69 -32.18 -15.22
CA SER A 267 -3.15 -31.91 -13.86
C SER A 267 -4.17 -30.77 -13.85
N VAL A 268 -3.92 -29.70 -14.61
CA VAL A 268 -4.85 -28.54 -14.71
C VAL A 268 -6.18 -28.92 -15.34
N ALA A 269 -6.22 -29.88 -16.27
CA ALA A 269 -7.46 -30.46 -16.80
C ALA A 269 -8.38 -31.04 -15.71
N ARG A 270 -7.82 -31.44 -14.55
CA ARG A 270 -8.53 -32.03 -13.41
C ARG A 270 -8.84 -31.03 -12.28
N LEU A 271 -8.49 -29.76 -12.44
CA LEU A 271 -8.70 -28.70 -11.45
C LEU A 271 -9.88 -27.80 -11.88
N PRO A 272 -11.13 -28.10 -11.49
CA PRO A 272 -12.31 -27.38 -11.97
C PRO A 272 -12.28 -25.89 -11.61
N ASP A 273 -11.85 -25.55 -10.39
CA ASP A 273 -11.78 -24.17 -9.91
C ASP A 273 -10.81 -23.32 -10.75
N LEU A 274 -9.69 -23.90 -11.20
CA LEU A 274 -8.75 -23.22 -12.09
C LEU A 274 -9.29 -23.16 -13.52
N GLN A 275 -9.90 -24.24 -14.02
CA GLN A 275 -10.54 -24.26 -15.33
C GLN A 275 -11.63 -23.19 -15.43
N GLU A 276 -12.40 -22.93 -14.38
CA GLU A 276 -13.48 -21.93 -14.36
C GLU A 276 -12.96 -20.51 -14.64
N VAL A 277 -11.83 -20.14 -14.03
CA VAL A 277 -11.28 -18.78 -14.12
C VAL A 277 -10.50 -18.52 -15.40
N LEU A 278 -9.98 -19.55 -16.08
CA LEU A 278 -9.18 -19.38 -17.29
C LEU A 278 -10.03 -18.95 -18.51
N PRO A 279 -9.49 -18.16 -19.45
CA PRO A 279 -10.16 -17.80 -20.70
C PRO A 279 -10.32 -18.99 -21.68
N VAL A 280 -9.61 -20.08 -21.42
CA VAL A 280 -9.56 -21.30 -22.25
C VAL A 280 -9.89 -22.51 -21.39
N ALA A 281 -10.40 -23.56 -22.03
CA ALA A 281 -10.45 -24.89 -21.45
C ALA A 281 -9.18 -25.64 -21.83
N ILE A 282 -8.39 -26.04 -20.83
CA ILE A 282 -7.18 -26.86 -21.04
C ILE A 282 -7.62 -28.32 -21.00
N ARG A 283 -7.53 -29.03 -22.13
CA ARG A 283 -7.98 -30.43 -22.25
C ARG A 283 -6.95 -31.43 -21.76
N GLY A 284 -5.69 -31.03 -21.76
CA GLY A 284 -4.54 -31.85 -21.39
C GLY A 284 -3.29 -31.36 -22.09
N GLN A 285 -2.25 -32.18 -22.06
CA GLN A 285 -0.95 -31.90 -22.65
C GLN A 285 -0.88 -32.43 -24.09
N ARG A 286 -0.34 -31.61 -25.00
CA ARG A 286 0.03 -32.00 -26.37
C ARG A 286 1.53 -31.85 -26.55
N GLN A 287 2.15 -32.82 -27.22
CA GLN A 287 3.56 -32.73 -27.61
C GLN A 287 3.67 -31.99 -28.94
N ALA A 288 4.50 -30.95 -28.99
CA ALA A 288 4.78 -30.17 -30.19
C ALA A 288 6.25 -30.31 -30.58
N ASP A 289 6.51 -30.46 -31.89
CA ASP A 289 7.86 -30.36 -32.46
C ASP A 289 8.27 -28.88 -32.59
N VAL A 290 7.35 -28.05 -33.07
CA VAL A 290 7.49 -26.60 -33.22
C VAL A 290 6.15 -25.94 -32.91
N LEU A 291 6.17 -24.83 -32.19
CA LEU A 291 5.02 -23.96 -31.96
C LEU A 291 5.26 -22.61 -32.67
N LEU A 292 4.48 -22.34 -33.72
CA LEU A 292 4.53 -21.08 -34.45
C LEU A 292 3.75 -19.99 -33.69
N LEU A 293 4.43 -18.93 -33.31
CA LEU A 293 3.88 -17.78 -32.62
C LEU A 293 3.76 -16.60 -33.57
N HIS A 294 2.58 -15.98 -33.60
CA HIS A 294 2.35 -14.68 -34.22
C HIS A 294 1.64 -13.81 -33.20
N TRP A 295 2.16 -12.63 -32.90
CA TRP A 295 1.54 -11.73 -31.93
C TRP A 295 1.73 -10.27 -32.31
N ASN A 296 0.75 -9.45 -31.92
CA ASN A 296 0.81 -8.02 -32.12
C ASN A 296 1.42 -7.40 -30.85
N ALA A 297 2.43 -6.53 -31.03
CA ALA A 297 3.02 -5.80 -29.92
C ALA A 297 3.10 -4.29 -30.26
N PRO A 298 2.69 -3.41 -29.33
CA PRO A 298 2.85 -1.98 -29.51
C PRO A 298 4.33 -1.62 -29.28
N LEU A 299 5.06 -1.33 -30.36
CA LEU A 299 6.33 -0.62 -30.31
C LEU A 299 6.01 0.88 -30.17
N SER A 300 6.92 1.65 -29.57
CA SER A 300 6.77 3.05 -29.09
C SER A 300 6.03 4.07 -29.99
N SER A 301 5.77 3.76 -31.25
CA SER A 301 4.92 4.56 -32.15
C SER A 301 4.25 3.75 -33.29
N GLN A 302 4.40 2.42 -33.34
CA GLN A 302 3.86 1.55 -34.40
C GLN A 302 3.41 0.20 -33.83
N PHE A 303 2.29 -0.33 -34.35
CA PHE A 303 1.91 -1.72 -34.12
C PHE A 303 2.79 -2.64 -34.98
N GLY A 304 3.67 -3.41 -34.33
CA GLY A 304 4.48 -4.43 -35.00
C GLY A 304 3.84 -5.80 -34.87
N VAL A 305 3.89 -6.58 -35.94
CA VAL A 305 3.56 -8.02 -35.90
C VAL A 305 4.86 -8.79 -35.73
N PHE A 306 5.01 -9.46 -34.60
CA PHE A 306 6.10 -10.38 -34.35
C PHE A 306 5.71 -11.78 -34.79
N HIS A 307 6.68 -12.51 -35.34
CA HIS A 307 6.54 -13.92 -35.65
C HIS A 307 7.80 -14.67 -35.21
N GLY A 308 7.62 -15.87 -34.68
CA GLY A 308 8.72 -16.70 -34.22
C GLY A 308 8.29 -18.16 -34.11
N ALA A 309 9.27 -19.05 -34.16
CA ALA A 309 9.05 -20.48 -33.98
C ALA A 309 9.71 -20.92 -32.67
N LEU A 310 8.91 -21.41 -31.73
CA LEU A 310 9.40 -22.09 -30.55
C LEU A 310 9.69 -23.54 -30.91
N GLY A 311 10.96 -23.94 -30.85
CA GLY A 311 11.40 -25.31 -31.03
C GLY A 311 12.46 -25.65 -29.99
N SER A 312 12.49 -26.90 -29.53
CA SER A 312 13.50 -27.36 -28.58
C SER A 312 14.55 -28.22 -29.29
N LYS A 313 15.83 -27.97 -28.97
CA LYS A 313 16.92 -28.86 -29.40
C LYS A 313 16.82 -30.26 -28.77
N GLN A 314 16.08 -30.37 -27.66
CA GLN A 314 15.86 -31.62 -26.93
C GLN A 314 14.70 -32.45 -27.51
N GLY A 315 14.11 -32.02 -28.62
CA GLY A 315 13.02 -32.72 -29.32
C GLY A 315 11.64 -32.14 -29.00
N ARG A 316 10.64 -33.00 -28.90
CA ARG A 316 9.25 -32.60 -28.60
C ARG A 316 9.14 -32.02 -27.21
N PHE A 317 8.29 -31.01 -27.06
CA PHE A 317 8.05 -30.35 -25.79
C PHE A 317 6.54 -30.21 -25.47
N PRO A 318 6.19 -30.09 -24.18
CA PRO A 318 4.81 -29.90 -23.74
C PRO A 318 4.21 -28.56 -24.17
N VAL A 319 2.98 -28.60 -24.67
CA VAL A 319 2.11 -27.43 -24.85
C VAL A 319 0.72 -27.80 -24.34
N ALA A 320 0.02 -26.90 -23.68
CA ALA A 320 -1.35 -27.09 -23.27
C ALA A 320 -2.28 -27.13 -24.49
N ASP A 321 -3.13 -28.15 -24.59
CA ASP A 321 -4.21 -28.20 -25.58
C ASP A 321 -5.36 -27.30 -25.14
N CYS A 322 -5.25 -26.03 -25.53
CA CYS A 322 -6.18 -24.98 -25.15
C CYS A 322 -7.30 -24.81 -26.19
N VAL A 323 -8.55 -24.85 -25.71
CA VAL A 323 -9.72 -24.49 -26.52
C VAL A 323 -10.36 -23.23 -25.98
N ARG A 324 -10.60 -22.26 -26.87
CA ARG A 324 -11.30 -21.02 -26.53
C ARG A 324 -12.66 -21.33 -25.90
N LYS A 325 -12.93 -20.78 -24.72
CA LYS A 325 -14.27 -20.89 -24.13
C LYS A 325 -15.30 -20.14 -24.98
N PRO A 326 -16.55 -20.63 -25.08
CA PRO A 326 -17.61 -20.00 -25.85
C PRO A 326 -18.18 -18.77 -25.11
N HIS A 327 -17.34 -17.77 -24.87
CA HIS A 327 -17.72 -16.53 -24.20
C HIS A 327 -17.27 -15.33 -25.06
N PRO A 328 -18.14 -14.34 -25.33
CA PRO A 328 -17.86 -13.25 -26.26
C PRO A 328 -16.68 -12.38 -25.81
N ALA A 329 -16.46 -12.25 -24.50
CA ALA A 329 -15.36 -11.47 -23.95
C ALA A 329 -13.98 -12.16 -24.03
N VAL A 330 -13.91 -13.44 -24.43
CA VAL A 330 -12.64 -14.14 -24.63
C VAL A 330 -12.01 -13.69 -25.94
N ARG A 331 -10.83 -13.09 -25.84
CA ARG A 331 -9.99 -12.65 -26.95
C ARG A 331 -8.79 -13.58 -27.09
N VAL A 332 -8.66 -14.23 -28.24
CA VAL A 332 -7.44 -14.96 -28.59
C VAL A 332 -6.39 -13.93 -29.02
N LEU A 333 -5.24 -13.96 -28.35
CA LEU A 333 -4.14 -13.03 -28.58
C LEU A 333 -3.10 -13.64 -29.54
N ILE A 334 -2.86 -14.95 -29.41
CA ILE A 334 -1.94 -15.70 -30.26
C ILE A 334 -2.67 -16.96 -30.74
N PRO A 335 -2.92 -17.10 -32.06
CA PRO A 335 -2.62 -16.15 -33.13
C PRO A 335 -3.57 -14.93 -33.18
N PRO A 336 -3.16 -13.81 -33.82
CA PRO A 336 -4.01 -12.62 -33.96
C PRO A 336 -5.22 -12.91 -34.87
N PRO A 337 -6.30 -12.10 -34.79
CA PRO A 337 -7.56 -12.36 -35.49
C PRO A 337 -7.44 -12.70 -36.98
N GLU A 338 -6.51 -12.07 -37.69
CA GLU A 338 -6.29 -12.27 -39.13
C GLU A 338 -5.76 -13.67 -39.46
N ARG A 339 -5.17 -14.35 -38.47
CA ARG A 339 -4.49 -15.65 -38.60
C ARG A 339 -5.23 -16.80 -37.91
N GLN A 340 -6.33 -16.54 -37.20
CA GLN A 340 -7.07 -17.55 -36.44
C GLN A 340 -7.72 -18.65 -37.32
N HIS A 341 -7.87 -18.40 -38.62
CA HIS A 341 -8.38 -19.40 -39.57
C HIS A 341 -7.31 -20.39 -40.04
N ASP A 342 -6.04 -20.15 -39.72
CA ASP A 342 -4.93 -21.01 -40.14
C ASP A 342 -4.86 -22.26 -39.24
N PRO A 343 -5.13 -23.47 -39.76
CA PRO A 343 -5.14 -24.69 -38.96
C PRO A 343 -3.74 -25.11 -38.48
N SER A 344 -2.67 -24.52 -39.04
CA SER A 344 -1.29 -24.78 -38.60
C SER A 344 -0.92 -24.05 -37.31
N LEU A 345 -1.70 -23.04 -36.91
CA LEU A 345 -1.45 -22.24 -35.71
C LEU A 345 -2.27 -22.75 -34.54
N MET A 346 -1.60 -23.07 -33.43
CA MET A 346 -2.26 -23.42 -32.18
C MET A 346 -2.61 -22.16 -31.39
N LEU A 347 -3.68 -22.23 -30.60
CA LEU A 347 -4.01 -21.22 -29.60
C LEU A 347 -2.93 -21.23 -28.52
N ALA A 348 -2.02 -20.26 -28.58
CA ALA A 348 -0.90 -20.16 -27.65
C ALA A 348 -1.16 -19.13 -26.55
N ALA A 349 -2.02 -18.13 -26.78
CA ALA A 349 -2.43 -17.20 -25.73
C ALA A 349 -3.84 -16.66 -25.95
N ALA A 350 -4.59 -16.55 -24.86
CA ALA A 350 -5.91 -15.92 -24.83
C ALA A 350 -6.10 -15.13 -23.53
N GLN A 351 -6.97 -14.14 -23.57
CA GLN A 351 -7.27 -13.27 -22.45
C GLN A 351 -8.77 -13.03 -22.37
N TRP A 352 -9.28 -12.84 -21.17
CA TRP A 352 -10.65 -12.36 -20.95
C TRP A 352 -10.72 -11.45 -19.71
N PRO A 353 -11.72 -10.55 -19.63
CA PRO A 353 -11.96 -9.77 -18.42
C PRO A 353 -12.40 -10.69 -17.29
N PHE A 354 -11.94 -10.38 -16.07
CA PHE A 354 -12.38 -11.04 -14.85
C PHE A 354 -12.59 -9.95 -13.79
N GLY A 355 -13.84 -9.53 -13.60
CA GLY A 355 -14.14 -8.24 -12.98
C GLY A 355 -13.62 -7.08 -13.82
N LEU A 356 -13.06 -6.07 -13.16
CA LEU A 356 -12.29 -4.98 -13.76
C LEU A 356 -10.86 -5.43 -14.18
N GLY A 357 -10.51 -6.64 -13.74
CA GLY A 357 -9.27 -7.36 -13.98
C GLY A 357 -9.13 -7.93 -15.38
N ARG A 358 -7.99 -8.59 -15.59
CA ARG A 358 -7.79 -9.46 -16.75
C ARG A 358 -7.07 -10.74 -16.34
N LEU A 359 -7.50 -11.84 -16.94
CA LEU A 359 -6.84 -13.13 -16.87
C LEU A 359 -6.31 -13.50 -18.24
N THR A 360 -5.00 -13.70 -18.34
CA THR A 360 -4.30 -14.09 -19.57
C THR A 360 -3.76 -15.50 -19.40
N CYS A 361 -4.10 -16.41 -20.31
CA CYS A 361 -3.54 -17.75 -20.34
C CYS A 361 -2.53 -17.86 -21.48
N ILE A 362 -1.37 -18.44 -21.20
CA ILE A 362 -0.33 -18.78 -22.18
C ILE A 362 -0.10 -20.30 -22.13
N ALA A 363 -0.15 -20.96 -23.28
CA ALA A 363 -0.24 -22.41 -23.41
C ALA A 363 1.10 -23.16 -23.31
N PHE A 364 2.20 -22.49 -22.99
CA PHE A 364 3.54 -23.09 -22.91
C PHE A 364 4.34 -22.52 -21.75
N ASP A 365 5.37 -23.26 -21.31
CA ASP A 365 6.18 -22.90 -20.15
C ASP A 365 7.12 -21.73 -20.45
N LEU A 366 7.07 -20.69 -19.61
CA LEU A 366 7.93 -19.50 -19.72
C LEU A 366 9.23 -19.59 -18.89
N HIS A 367 9.42 -20.67 -18.14
CA HIS A 367 10.56 -20.85 -17.23
C HIS A 367 11.56 -21.92 -17.70
N GLY A 368 11.21 -22.74 -18.69
CA GLY A 368 12.07 -23.80 -19.24
C GLY A 368 12.21 -23.77 -20.77
N PRO A 369 13.05 -24.63 -21.35
CA PRO A 369 13.10 -24.84 -22.80
C PRO A 369 11.73 -25.29 -23.35
N PRO A 370 11.33 -24.85 -24.56
CA PRO A 370 12.12 -24.10 -25.54
C PRO A 370 12.14 -22.58 -25.32
N PHE A 371 11.36 -22.03 -24.39
CA PHE A 371 11.22 -20.58 -24.26
C PHE A 371 12.48 -19.88 -23.77
N THR A 372 13.25 -20.51 -22.88
CA THR A 372 14.55 -19.98 -22.43
C THR A 372 15.56 -19.86 -23.57
N GLU A 373 15.45 -20.70 -24.60
CA GLU A 373 16.29 -20.67 -25.81
C GLU A 373 15.71 -19.81 -26.95
N PHE A 374 14.52 -19.24 -26.75
CA PHE A 374 13.81 -18.49 -27.79
C PHE A 374 14.50 -17.15 -28.09
N PRO A 375 14.85 -16.84 -29.36
CA PRO A 375 15.54 -15.60 -29.69
C PRO A 375 14.75 -14.32 -29.35
N LEU A 376 13.42 -14.35 -29.47
CA LEU A 376 12.54 -13.21 -29.19
C LEU A 376 11.97 -13.24 -27.76
N ARG A 377 12.68 -13.89 -26.81
CA ARG A 377 12.24 -14.03 -25.42
C ARG A 377 12.03 -12.68 -24.74
N SER A 378 12.94 -11.73 -24.96
CA SER A 378 12.89 -10.43 -24.29
C SER A 378 11.67 -9.61 -24.74
N GLU A 379 11.40 -9.64 -26.04
CA GLU A 379 10.26 -9.02 -26.70
C GLU A 379 8.95 -9.67 -26.27
N PHE A 380 8.96 -11.00 -26.10
CA PHE A 380 7.82 -11.73 -25.59
C PHE A 380 7.51 -11.37 -24.13
N TRP A 381 8.53 -11.27 -23.26
CA TRP A 381 8.32 -10.80 -21.88
C TRP A 381 7.79 -9.37 -21.83
N ASP A 382 8.33 -8.45 -22.64
CA ASP A 382 7.78 -7.10 -22.72
C ASP A 382 6.31 -7.11 -23.18
N TRP A 383 5.97 -7.97 -24.15
CA TRP A 383 4.59 -8.20 -24.54
C TRP A 383 3.73 -8.73 -23.39
N VAL A 384 4.20 -9.72 -22.61
CA VAL A 384 3.48 -10.23 -21.43
C VAL A 384 3.22 -9.09 -20.42
N LEU A 385 4.20 -8.23 -20.17
CA LEU A 385 4.04 -7.10 -19.25
C LEU A 385 3.06 -6.04 -19.79
N ARG A 386 3.04 -5.77 -21.09
CA ARG A 386 2.15 -4.77 -21.71
C ARG A 386 0.72 -5.26 -21.91
N GLU A 387 0.57 -6.45 -22.50
CA GLU A 387 -0.72 -7.02 -22.89
C GLU A 387 -1.39 -7.76 -21.73
N GLY A 388 -0.60 -8.52 -20.97
CA GLY A 388 -1.07 -9.25 -19.79
C GLY A 388 -1.15 -8.40 -18.53
N GLY A 389 -0.35 -7.34 -18.46
CA GLY A 389 -0.21 -6.46 -17.30
C GLY A 389 -0.95 -5.12 -17.38
N ALA A 390 -0.63 -4.19 -16.46
CA ALA A 390 -1.17 -2.84 -16.47
C ALA A 390 -0.33 -1.92 -17.37
N ALA A 391 -0.99 -1.19 -18.28
CA ALA A 391 -0.31 -0.28 -19.21
C ALA A 391 0.39 0.92 -18.53
N ARG A 392 0.10 1.19 -17.25
CA ARG A 392 0.43 2.43 -16.56
C ARG A 392 1.90 2.66 -16.18
N ALA A 393 2.78 1.66 -16.19
CA ALA A 393 4.15 1.87 -15.72
C ALA A 393 5.21 2.11 -16.80
N SER A 394 4.82 2.34 -18.06
CA SER A 394 5.81 2.40 -19.14
C SER A 394 6.25 3.81 -19.56
N VAL A 395 5.56 4.89 -19.18
CA VAL A 395 5.89 6.20 -19.74
C VAL A 395 5.69 7.28 -18.69
N GLY A 396 6.73 7.54 -17.90
CA GLY A 396 6.89 8.89 -17.37
C GLY A 396 6.98 9.83 -18.57
N SER A 397 6.34 11.00 -18.49
CA SER A 397 6.20 11.98 -19.57
C SER A 397 7.53 12.32 -20.29
N GLU A 398 8.68 12.04 -19.68
CA GLU A 398 9.98 12.15 -20.32
C GLU A 398 10.75 10.83 -20.27
N GLY A 399 11.11 10.31 -21.45
CA GLY A 399 11.93 9.11 -21.65
C GLY A 399 13.39 9.23 -21.20
N LYS A 400 13.67 9.99 -20.13
CA LYS A 400 14.97 10.02 -19.48
C LYS A 400 14.95 9.09 -18.27
N PRO A 401 15.69 7.96 -18.28
CA PRO A 401 15.91 7.19 -17.07
C PRO A 401 16.64 8.08 -16.05
N LYS A 402 15.98 8.41 -14.94
CA LYS A 402 16.63 9.04 -13.78
C LYS A 402 17.26 7.95 -12.89
N PRO A 403 18.33 8.25 -12.14
CA PRO A 403 19.03 7.27 -11.31
C PRO A 403 18.12 6.66 -10.25
N LEU A 404 18.32 5.37 -9.96
CA LEU A 404 17.62 4.61 -8.91
C LEU A 404 17.72 5.25 -7.50
N ASP A 405 18.65 6.18 -7.32
CA ASP A 405 18.96 6.85 -6.06
C ASP A 405 18.24 8.21 -5.87
N ALA A 406 17.44 8.69 -6.83
CA ALA A 406 16.72 9.97 -6.75
C ALA A 406 15.69 9.98 -5.60
N ASP A 407 15.79 10.97 -4.69
CA ASP A 407 15.04 11.04 -3.43
C ASP A 407 13.53 10.76 -3.62
N VAL A 408 12.97 9.88 -2.77
CA VAL A 408 11.53 9.49 -2.81
C VAL A 408 10.62 10.73 -2.68
N SER A 409 11.18 11.83 -2.17
CA SER A 409 10.46 13.10 -1.97
C SER A 409 10.07 13.84 -3.27
N GLU A 410 10.63 13.47 -4.44
CA GLU A 410 10.31 14.13 -5.73
C GLU A 410 9.41 13.31 -6.68
N GLU A 411 9.15 12.03 -6.42
CA GLU A 411 8.48 11.12 -7.38
C GLU A 411 7.10 10.69 -6.90
N GLU A 412 6.25 11.68 -6.65
CA GLU A 412 4.81 11.44 -6.53
C GLU A 412 4.15 11.52 -7.90
N ASP A 413 3.20 10.61 -8.18
CA ASP A 413 2.32 10.71 -9.34
C ASP A 413 1.58 12.06 -9.35
N GLU A 414 1.64 12.78 -10.48
CA GLU A 414 1.09 14.14 -10.60
C GLU A 414 -0.43 14.17 -10.35
N LEU A 415 -1.15 13.13 -10.78
CA LEU A 415 -2.58 13.01 -10.53
C LEU A 415 -2.83 12.76 -9.04
N ALA A 416 -2.07 11.88 -8.39
CA ALA A 416 -2.17 11.68 -6.94
C ALA A 416 -1.90 12.98 -6.16
N ALA A 417 -0.90 13.76 -6.57
CA ALA A 417 -0.59 15.05 -5.96
C ALA A 417 -1.73 16.07 -6.16
N ALA A 418 -2.27 16.16 -7.38
CA ALA A 418 -3.39 17.03 -7.71
C ALA A 418 -4.67 16.66 -6.95
N LEU A 419 -4.99 15.36 -6.87
CA LEU A 419 -6.11 14.85 -6.10
C LEU A 419 -5.99 15.22 -4.63
N ARG A 420 -4.80 15.10 -4.04
CA ARG A 420 -4.58 15.46 -2.64
C ARG A 420 -4.72 16.95 -2.40
N ALA A 421 -4.12 17.77 -3.26
CA ALA A 421 -4.24 19.22 -3.18
C ALA A 421 -5.72 19.65 -3.23
N HIS A 422 -6.53 19.00 -4.06
CA HIS A 422 -7.97 19.24 -4.11
C HIS A 422 -8.69 18.79 -2.83
N ALA A 423 -8.39 17.59 -2.32
CA ALA A 423 -8.98 17.08 -1.08
C ALA A 423 -8.65 17.96 0.15
N ASP A 424 -7.47 18.57 0.19
CA ASP A 424 -7.03 19.48 1.27
C ASP A 424 -7.58 20.91 1.12
N THR A 425 -8.13 21.28 -0.04
CA THR A 425 -8.64 22.64 -0.29
C THR A 425 -10.14 22.72 -0.05
N PHE A 426 -10.54 23.20 1.13
CA PHE A 426 -11.95 23.32 1.51
C PHE A 426 -12.58 24.63 1.01
N GLU A 427 -13.69 24.53 0.30
CA GLU A 427 -14.45 25.69 -0.14
C GLU A 427 -14.90 26.50 1.09
N GLY A 428 -14.71 27.83 1.05
CA GLY A 428 -15.14 28.74 2.12
C GLY A 428 -14.26 28.74 3.38
N ILE A 429 -13.10 28.06 3.40
CA ILE A 429 -12.09 28.21 4.46
C ILE A 429 -10.88 28.95 3.86
N PRO A 430 -10.76 30.28 4.05
CA PRO A 430 -9.66 31.02 3.46
C PRO A 430 -8.33 30.62 4.11
N VAL A 431 -7.32 30.30 3.30
CA VAL A 431 -5.93 30.27 3.74
C VAL A 431 -5.50 31.71 4.03
N ILE A 432 -5.27 32.04 5.29
CA ILE A 432 -4.77 33.37 5.66
C ILE A 432 -3.36 33.50 5.10
N SER A 433 -3.19 34.34 4.08
CA SER A 433 -1.88 34.54 3.46
C SER A 433 -0.88 35.00 4.53
N PHE A 434 0.34 34.49 4.48
CA PHE A 434 1.41 34.88 5.40
C PHE A 434 1.63 36.40 5.47
N GLY A 435 1.42 37.11 4.35
CA GLY A 435 1.53 38.57 4.28
C GLY A 435 0.60 39.30 5.26
N TRP A 436 -0.65 38.85 5.40
CA TRP A 436 -1.59 39.43 6.37
C TRP A 436 -1.16 39.20 7.81
N VAL A 437 -0.61 38.03 8.11
CA VAL A 437 -0.04 37.73 9.44
C VAL A 437 1.13 38.66 9.73
N ALA A 438 2.02 38.88 8.76
CA ALA A 438 3.15 39.79 8.90
C ALA A 438 2.70 41.26 9.10
N VAL A 439 1.70 41.72 8.34
CA VAL A 439 1.14 43.08 8.50
C VAL A 439 0.52 43.25 9.89
N LEU A 440 -0.26 42.26 10.36
CA LEU A 440 -0.84 42.29 11.70
C LEU A 440 0.23 42.26 12.80
N LEU A 441 1.32 41.52 12.61
CA LEU A 441 2.45 41.48 13.54
C LEU A 441 3.16 42.84 13.62
N VAL A 442 3.38 43.50 12.47
CA VAL A 442 3.95 44.85 12.42
C VAL A 442 3.03 45.85 13.10
N LEU A 443 1.73 45.80 12.81
CA LEU A 443 0.74 46.66 13.44
C LEU A 443 0.71 46.47 14.97
N TYR A 444 0.75 45.21 15.42
CA TYR A 444 0.83 44.87 16.84
C TYR A 444 2.10 45.43 17.51
N LEU A 445 3.26 45.33 16.84
CA LEU A 445 4.50 45.92 17.34
C LEU A 445 4.44 47.46 17.40
N LEU A 446 3.78 48.09 16.44
CA LEU A 446 3.54 49.54 16.44
C LEU A 446 2.62 49.96 17.60
N VAL A 447 1.62 49.15 17.93
CA VAL A 447 0.70 49.44 19.05
C VAL A 447 1.44 49.38 20.39
N ILE A 448 2.24 48.35 20.63
CA ILE A 448 2.97 48.16 21.90
C ILE A 448 4.20 49.08 22.03
N GLY A 449 4.89 49.38 20.93
CA GLY A 449 6.07 50.22 20.99
C GLY A 449 5.73 51.71 20.92
N PRO A 450 5.66 52.29 19.71
CA PRO A 450 5.48 53.72 19.54
C PRO A 450 4.13 54.25 20.02
N LEU A 451 3.02 53.53 19.78
CA LEU A 451 1.69 54.05 20.11
C LEU A 451 1.45 54.08 21.62
N GLU A 452 1.77 53.00 22.33
CA GLU A 452 1.71 52.93 23.79
C GLU A 452 2.65 53.96 24.43
N TYR A 453 3.90 54.09 23.94
CA TYR A 453 4.83 55.11 24.44
C TYR A 453 4.26 56.53 24.30
N LEU A 454 3.70 56.86 23.14
CA LEU A 454 3.10 58.18 22.90
C LEU A 454 1.87 58.40 23.78
N LEU A 455 1.02 57.39 23.97
CA LEU A 455 -0.16 57.46 24.84
C LEU A 455 0.24 57.73 26.30
N LEU A 456 1.21 56.97 26.82
CA LEU A 456 1.67 57.09 28.20
C LEU A 456 2.44 58.39 28.44
N LYS A 457 3.30 58.79 27.50
CA LYS A 457 4.12 60.01 27.63
C LYS A 457 3.30 61.28 27.44
N ARG A 458 2.39 61.31 26.47
CA ARG A 458 1.70 62.55 26.05
C ARG A 458 0.32 62.72 26.65
N LEU A 459 -0.40 61.64 26.96
CA LEU A 459 -1.76 61.69 27.50
C LEU A 459 -1.82 61.49 29.02
N ILE A 460 -1.12 60.49 29.54
CA ILE A 460 -1.22 60.08 30.96
C ILE A 460 -0.09 60.69 31.81
N GLY A 461 1.06 60.96 31.20
CA GLY A 461 2.21 61.59 31.85
C GLY A 461 2.97 60.71 32.85
N ARG A 462 2.61 59.42 32.98
CA ARG A 462 3.25 58.44 33.88
C ARG A 462 3.57 57.15 33.14
N GLN A 463 4.86 56.91 32.89
CA GLN A 463 5.34 55.75 32.12
C GLN A 463 5.22 54.42 32.87
N GLU A 464 5.04 54.45 34.19
CA GLU A 464 4.85 53.26 35.03
C GLU A 464 3.54 52.51 34.72
N TRP A 465 2.57 53.18 34.07
CA TRP A 465 1.31 52.55 33.66
C TRP A 465 1.47 51.48 32.58
N THR A 466 2.65 51.38 31.94
CA THR A 466 2.99 50.30 31.00
C THR A 466 2.70 48.92 31.59
N TRP A 467 2.94 48.72 32.89
CA TRP A 467 2.66 47.45 33.57
C TRP A 467 1.18 47.04 33.55
N VAL A 468 0.26 47.98 33.30
CA VAL A 468 -1.18 47.74 33.19
C VAL A 468 -1.66 47.81 31.75
N THR A 469 -1.20 48.81 30.98
CA THR A 469 -1.64 48.98 29.59
C THR A 469 -1.14 47.87 28.69
N PHE A 470 0.09 47.40 28.88
CA PHE A 470 0.66 46.32 28.09
C PHE A 470 -0.16 45.02 28.22
N PRO A 471 -0.44 44.47 29.44
CA PRO A 471 -1.30 43.31 29.56
C PRO A 471 -2.71 43.50 28.99
N ILE A 472 -3.31 44.68 29.13
CA ILE A 472 -4.65 44.97 28.59
C ILE A 472 -4.63 44.94 27.06
N ILE A 473 -3.63 45.55 26.43
CA ILE A 473 -3.46 45.53 24.97
C ILE A 473 -3.29 44.09 24.49
N VAL A 474 -2.39 43.33 25.12
CA VAL A 474 -2.16 41.91 24.80
C VAL A 474 -3.45 41.10 24.91
N LEU A 475 -4.19 41.27 26.02
CA LEU A 475 -5.46 40.58 26.24
C LEU A 475 -6.50 40.97 25.17
N THR A 476 -6.62 42.25 24.85
CA THR A 476 -7.58 42.78 23.87
C THR A 476 -7.29 42.25 22.47
N VAL A 477 -6.03 42.30 22.03
CA VAL A 477 -5.61 41.79 20.73
C VAL A 477 -5.82 40.27 20.66
N THR A 478 -5.51 39.54 21.73
CA THR A 478 -5.73 38.09 21.81
C THR A 478 -7.20 37.74 21.67
N VAL A 479 -8.08 38.43 22.39
CA VAL A 479 -9.54 38.23 22.32
C VAL A 479 -10.07 38.57 20.92
N LEU A 480 -9.66 39.69 20.34
CA LEU A 480 -10.04 40.09 18.98
C LEU A 480 -9.59 39.07 17.93
N ALA A 481 -8.35 38.60 18.03
CA ALA A 481 -7.81 37.59 17.13
C ALA A 481 -8.58 36.27 17.25
N PHE A 482 -8.87 35.82 18.48
CA PHE A 482 -9.63 34.60 18.73
C PHE A 482 -11.06 34.68 18.18
N LEU A 483 -11.77 35.79 18.42
CA LEU A 483 -13.12 36.02 17.90
C LEU A 483 -13.15 36.14 16.37
N SER A 484 -12.14 36.77 15.78
CA SER A 484 -12.02 36.89 14.32
C SER A 484 -11.76 35.53 13.67
N ALA A 485 -10.79 34.78 14.21
CA ALA A 485 -10.43 33.46 13.70
C ALA A 485 -11.59 32.46 13.81
N SER A 486 -12.29 32.45 14.95
CA SER A 486 -13.45 31.56 15.17
C SER A 486 -14.64 31.88 14.27
N ARG A 487 -14.82 33.15 13.86
CA ARG A 487 -15.84 33.51 12.87
C ARG A 487 -15.45 33.13 11.45
N TRP A 488 -14.17 33.29 11.07
CA TRP A 488 -13.72 33.11 9.69
C TRP A 488 -13.45 31.64 9.33
N LYS A 489 -12.95 30.83 10.25
CA LYS A 489 -12.63 29.42 9.98
C LYS A 489 -13.83 28.47 10.11
N GLY A 490 -14.98 28.98 10.55
CA GLY A 490 -16.20 28.19 10.75
C GLY A 490 -16.14 27.29 11.99
N GLN A 491 -17.30 26.76 12.38
CA GLN A 491 -17.46 25.85 13.52
C GLN A 491 -17.94 24.45 13.12
N GLU A 492 -18.13 24.22 11.82
CA GLU A 492 -18.67 22.97 11.28
C GLU A 492 -17.54 22.04 10.83
N LEU A 493 -17.74 20.75 11.08
CA LEU A 493 -16.92 19.69 10.50
C LEU A 493 -17.18 19.67 8.98
N ARG A 494 -16.13 19.67 8.17
CA ARG A 494 -16.25 19.60 6.71
C ARG A 494 -15.53 18.40 6.14
N VAL A 495 -16.13 17.82 5.11
CA VAL A 495 -15.57 16.68 4.37
C VAL A 495 -15.51 17.03 2.89
N ASN A 496 -14.30 17.04 2.34
CA ASN A 496 -14.09 17.00 0.90
C ASN A 496 -13.94 15.54 0.49
N LYS A 497 -14.62 15.12 -0.57
CA LYS A 497 -14.59 13.72 -1.01
C LYS A 497 -14.60 13.61 -2.52
N LEU A 498 -13.79 12.69 -3.04
CA LEU A 498 -13.84 12.19 -4.41
C LEU A 498 -14.10 10.69 -4.39
N ASP A 499 -15.14 10.24 -5.10
CA ASP A 499 -15.46 8.84 -5.28
C ASP A 499 -15.27 8.44 -6.74
N VAL A 500 -14.52 7.37 -6.98
CA VAL A 500 -14.49 6.64 -8.25
C VAL A 500 -15.24 5.33 -8.03
N VAL A 501 -16.29 5.11 -8.81
CA VAL A 501 -17.15 3.94 -8.73
C VAL A 501 -17.06 3.16 -10.03
N ASP A 502 -16.49 1.97 -9.95
CA ASP A 502 -16.34 1.05 -11.06
C ASP A 502 -17.39 -0.05 -10.98
N VAL A 503 -18.09 -0.30 -12.09
CA VAL A 503 -19.24 -1.19 -12.14
C VAL A 503 -18.93 -2.37 -13.07
N ASP A 504 -18.88 -3.57 -12.51
CA ASP A 504 -18.91 -4.80 -13.27
C ASP A 504 -20.36 -5.22 -13.52
N VAL A 505 -20.86 -4.84 -14.69
CA VAL A 505 -22.23 -5.13 -15.13
C VAL A 505 -22.48 -6.64 -15.28
N ALA A 506 -21.46 -7.41 -15.69
CA ALA A 506 -21.61 -8.84 -15.94
C ALA A 506 -21.77 -9.63 -14.63
N ALA A 507 -20.99 -9.29 -13.61
CA ALA A 507 -21.08 -9.92 -12.29
C ALA A 507 -22.09 -9.24 -11.34
N GLY A 508 -22.65 -8.09 -11.71
CA GLY A 508 -23.51 -7.27 -10.84
C GLY A 508 -22.77 -6.75 -9.60
N ARG A 509 -21.46 -6.52 -9.72
CA ARG A 509 -20.60 -6.05 -8.62
C ARG A 509 -20.20 -4.61 -8.84
N VAL A 510 -20.04 -3.90 -7.73
CA VAL A 510 -19.59 -2.50 -7.72
C VAL A 510 -18.38 -2.40 -6.82
N TYR A 511 -17.40 -1.65 -7.28
CA TYR A 511 -16.18 -1.34 -6.55
C TYR A 511 -16.07 0.17 -6.44
N GLY A 512 -15.59 0.65 -5.30
CA GLY A 512 -15.40 2.07 -5.09
C GLY A 512 -14.05 2.38 -4.48
N THR A 513 -13.44 3.46 -4.94
CA THR A 513 -12.28 4.09 -4.31
C THR A 513 -12.67 5.51 -3.91
N THR A 514 -12.55 5.80 -2.63
CA THR A 514 -12.96 7.05 -2.02
C THR A 514 -11.73 7.73 -1.44
N TRP A 515 -11.41 8.94 -1.93
CA TRP A 515 -10.45 9.83 -1.29
C TRP A 515 -11.21 10.89 -0.53
N LEU A 516 -10.86 11.11 0.74
CA LEU A 516 -11.55 12.09 1.57
C LEU A 516 -10.60 12.90 2.45
N GLY A 517 -10.84 14.21 2.52
CA GLY A 517 -10.21 15.12 3.48
C GLY A 517 -11.22 15.51 4.56
N LEU A 518 -10.82 15.43 5.81
CA LEU A 518 -11.62 15.84 6.96
C LEU A 518 -11.02 17.09 7.61
N PHE A 519 -11.79 18.17 7.68
CA PHE A 519 -11.43 19.40 8.40
C PHE A 519 -12.13 19.45 9.76
N SER A 520 -11.34 19.56 10.84
CA SER A 520 -11.88 19.68 12.19
C SER A 520 -11.88 21.13 12.70
N PRO A 521 -13.03 21.66 13.16
CA PRO A 521 -13.11 22.98 13.78
C PRO A 521 -12.65 22.99 15.25
N ARG A 522 -12.42 21.83 15.87
CA ARG A 522 -12.06 21.68 17.31
C ARG A 522 -10.99 20.60 17.49
N ILE A 523 -10.43 20.49 18.68
CA ILE A 523 -9.55 19.36 19.03
C ILE A 523 -10.47 18.21 19.47
N GLU A 524 -10.58 17.17 18.65
CA GLU A 524 -11.51 16.07 18.87
C GLU A 524 -10.97 14.76 18.28
N HIS A 525 -11.49 13.64 18.77
CA HIS A 525 -11.19 12.29 18.26
C HIS A 525 -12.39 11.78 17.46
N TYR A 526 -12.15 11.39 16.21
CA TYR A 526 -13.20 10.94 15.29
C TYR A 526 -13.17 9.43 15.09
N THR A 527 -14.35 8.84 14.87
CA THR A 527 -14.50 7.49 14.35
C THR A 527 -14.94 7.59 12.89
N LEU A 528 -14.21 6.94 11.98
CA LEU A 528 -14.40 7.04 10.54
C LEU A 528 -14.71 5.68 9.94
N SER A 529 -15.74 5.62 9.11
CA SER A 529 -16.04 4.48 8.25
C SER A 529 -16.55 5.02 6.90
N VAL A 530 -16.37 4.22 5.85
CA VAL A 530 -16.87 4.55 4.52
C VAL A 530 -17.90 3.50 4.12
N THR A 531 -19.09 3.99 3.78
CA THR A 531 -20.16 3.17 3.23
C THR A 531 -20.53 3.74 1.87
N ALA A 532 -20.76 2.84 0.91
CA ALA A 532 -21.27 3.22 -0.38
C ALA A 532 -22.69 3.76 -0.22
N GLN A 533 -23.06 4.70 -1.08
CA GLN A 533 -24.46 5.11 -1.14
C GLN A 533 -25.32 3.90 -1.51
N PRO A 534 -26.43 3.63 -0.77
CA PRO A 534 -27.27 2.43 -0.98
C PRO A 534 -27.77 2.30 -2.41
N GLU A 535 -27.93 3.44 -3.07
CA GLU A 535 -28.26 3.54 -4.48
C GLU A 535 -27.28 2.79 -5.41
N TRP A 536 -25.97 2.91 -5.17
CA TRP A 536 -24.95 2.34 -6.04
C TRP A 536 -24.67 0.88 -5.71
N ALA A 537 -24.58 0.55 -4.43
CA ALA A 537 -24.02 -0.72 -3.98
C ALA A 537 -24.97 -1.58 -3.14
N GLY A 538 -26.21 -1.11 -2.90
CA GLY A 538 -27.15 -1.74 -1.96
C GLY A 538 -26.55 -1.81 -0.56
N THR A 539 -25.92 -2.95 -0.27
CA THR A 539 -25.13 -3.18 0.93
C THR A 539 -23.63 -3.12 0.63
N THR A 540 -22.91 -2.26 1.34
CA THR A 540 -21.44 -2.20 1.24
C THR A 540 -20.81 -3.40 1.95
N SER A 541 -19.82 -4.01 1.29
CA SER A 541 -18.97 -5.07 1.83
C SER A 541 -17.50 -4.76 1.58
N ASP A 542 -16.62 -5.40 2.35
CA ASP A 542 -15.17 -5.40 2.12
C ASP A 542 -14.57 -3.99 2.07
N THR A 543 -15.06 -3.09 2.93
CA THR A 543 -14.49 -1.75 3.13
C THR A 543 -13.16 -1.86 3.85
N VAL A 544 -12.16 -1.18 3.31
CA VAL A 544 -10.84 -0.97 3.91
C VAL A 544 -10.54 0.52 3.84
N ILE A 545 -10.21 1.13 4.98
CA ILE A 545 -9.86 2.55 5.09
C ILE A 545 -8.44 2.69 5.63
N GLY A 546 -7.67 3.63 5.08
CA GLY A 546 -6.33 3.97 5.55
C GLY A 546 -6.07 5.47 5.46
N TRP A 547 -4.98 5.91 6.07
CA TRP A 547 -4.50 7.28 5.87
C TRP A 547 -4.03 7.48 4.42
N TRP A 548 -4.09 8.72 3.96
CA TRP A 548 -3.55 9.12 2.67
C TRP A 548 -2.77 10.41 2.82
N GLY A 549 -1.53 10.43 2.34
CA GLY A 549 -0.65 11.59 2.44
C GLY A 549 0.46 11.54 1.40
N ALA A 550 1.27 12.58 1.35
CA ALA A 550 2.39 12.68 0.43
C ALA A 550 3.55 11.77 0.88
N PRO A 551 4.39 11.25 -0.03
CA PRO A 551 5.57 10.43 0.25
C PRO A 551 6.70 11.26 0.90
N ARG A 552 6.41 11.85 2.05
CA ARG A 552 7.34 12.64 2.86
C ARG A 552 7.51 11.94 4.20
N GLY A 553 8.73 12.00 4.74
CA GLY A 553 9.00 11.52 6.08
C GLY A 553 8.08 12.21 7.09
N PRO A 554 7.61 11.48 8.12
CA PRO A 554 6.73 12.06 9.12
C PRO A 554 7.43 13.23 9.81
N ARG A 555 6.72 14.33 10.03
CA ARG A 555 7.24 15.43 10.85
C ARG A 555 7.22 14.97 12.30
N ALA A 556 8.38 14.97 12.96
CA ALA A 556 8.49 14.59 14.36
C ALA A 556 7.61 15.51 15.24
N GLY A 557 6.53 14.95 15.78
CA GLY A 557 5.69 15.61 16.77
C GLY A 557 6.23 15.41 18.18
N LEU A 558 6.12 16.43 19.04
CA LEU A 558 6.47 16.33 20.47
C LEU A 558 5.48 15.46 21.26
N LEU A 559 4.26 15.28 20.75
CA LEU A 559 3.19 14.52 21.39
C LEU A 559 2.99 13.18 20.66
N ARG A 560 3.04 12.07 21.41
CA ARG A 560 2.64 10.76 20.92
C ARG A 560 1.13 10.71 20.80
N ARG A 561 0.61 10.85 19.59
CA ARG A 561 -0.79 10.65 19.25
C ARG A 561 -0.95 9.29 18.59
N GLN A 562 -2.07 8.64 18.82
CA GLN A 562 -2.36 7.35 18.21
C GLN A 562 -3.83 7.19 17.89
N TYR A 563 -4.13 6.36 16.90
CA TYR A 563 -5.46 5.87 16.58
C TYR A 563 -5.37 4.43 16.11
N GLN A 564 -6.50 3.75 16.03
CA GLN A 564 -6.52 2.32 15.77
C GLN A 564 -7.58 1.94 14.75
N TRP A 565 -7.35 0.86 14.02
CA TRP A 565 -8.44 0.21 13.31
C TRP A 565 -9.31 -0.58 14.29
N SER A 566 -10.59 -0.75 13.95
CA SER A 566 -11.45 -1.68 14.67
C SER A 566 -10.84 -3.09 14.70
N PRO A 567 -11.03 -3.85 15.80
CA PRO A 567 -10.52 -5.20 15.91
C PRO A 567 -10.92 -6.09 14.72
N TRP A 568 -10.02 -7.00 14.36
CA TRP A 568 -10.19 -7.91 13.23
C TRP A 568 -11.35 -8.89 13.47
N ARG A 569 -12.55 -8.58 12.96
CA ARG A 569 -13.74 -9.46 12.96
C ARG A 569 -14.37 -9.52 11.57
N ASP A 570 -15.45 -8.77 11.36
CA ASP A 570 -16.33 -8.91 10.19
C ASP A 570 -15.87 -8.07 8.98
N GLN A 571 -15.28 -6.89 9.23
CA GLN A 571 -14.71 -6.01 8.20
C GLN A 571 -13.31 -5.53 8.65
N PRO A 572 -12.27 -6.31 8.36
CA PRO A 572 -10.93 -5.96 8.79
C PRO A 572 -10.50 -4.63 8.17
N LEU A 573 -10.06 -3.70 9.03
CA LEU A 573 -9.60 -2.36 8.64
C LEU A 573 -10.69 -1.46 8.01
N GLY A 574 -11.98 -1.76 8.20
CA GLY A 574 -13.09 -0.96 7.66
C GLY A 574 -13.47 0.28 8.48
N VAL A 575 -13.03 0.34 9.75
CA VAL A 575 -13.33 1.45 10.67
C VAL A 575 -12.05 1.92 11.36
N LEU A 576 -11.82 3.24 11.35
CA LEU A 576 -10.80 3.91 12.15
C LEU A 576 -11.44 4.49 13.40
N GLN A 577 -10.83 4.28 14.57
CA GLN A 577 -11.31 4.73 15.87
C GLN A 577 -10.29 5.65 16.52
N GLU A 578 -10.77 6.62 17.28
CA GLU A 578 -9.94 7.57 18.04
C GLU A 578 -8.98 8.40 17.18
N VAL A 579 -9.39 8.79 15.97
CA VAL A 579 -8.54 9.55 15.04
C VAL A 579 -8.40 10.99 15.54
N PRO A 580 -7.20 11.43 15.99
CA PRO A 580 -7.03 12.75 16.58
C PRO A 580 -6.81 13.79 15.48
N ILE A 581 -7.70 14.77 15.40
CA ILE A 581 -7.55 15.90 14.47
C ILE A 581 -7.48 17.20 15.28
N GLN A 582 -6.49 18.03 14.96
CA GLN A 582 -6.28 19.29 15.65
C GLN A 582 -7.26 20.37 15.16
N VAL A 583 -7.43 21.40 15.99
CA VAL A 583 -8.25 22.56 15.64
C VAL A 583 -7.75 23.20 14.35
N TRP A 584 -8.68 23.44 13.43
CA TRP A 584 -8.44 24.06 12.13
C TRP A 584 -7.35 23.37 11.30
N SER A 585 -7.30 22.04 11.41
CA SER A 585 -6.39 21.18 10.65
C SER A 585 -7.17 20.18 9.81
N THR A 586 -6.55 19.72 8.74
CA THR A 586 -7.10 18.72 7.83
C THR A 586 -6.36 17.40 8.01
N LYS A 587 -7.06 16.29 7.78
CA LYS A 587 -6.45 14.96 7.66
C LYS A 587 -7.11 14.19 6.52
N ALA A 588 -6.29 13.57 5.68
CA ALA A 588 -6.76 12.86 4.50
C ALA A 588 -6.71 11.33 4.67
N PHE A 589 -7.68 10.67 4.06
CA PHE A 589 -7.87 9.22 4.09
C PHE A 589 -8.22 8.72 2.69
N VAL A 590 -7.96 7.43 2.49
CA VAL A 590 -8.43 6.70 1.32
C VAL A 590 -9.14 5.45 1.78
N ALA A 591 -10.26 5.12 1.14
CA ALA A 591 -10.97 3.89 1.36
C ALA A 591 -11.23 3.18 0.04
N SER A 592 -11.23 1.85 0.09
CA SER A 592 -11.73 1.01 -0.99
C SER A 592 -12.84 0.13 -0.44
N TRP A 593 -13.91 -0.04 -1.20
CA TRP A 593 -15.08 -0.79 -0.80
C TRP A 593 -15.65 -1.54 -2.00
N SER A 594 -16.52 -2.51 -1.72
CA SER A 594 -17.33 -3.15 -2.76
C SER A 594 -18.78 -3.25 -2.35
N GLY A 595 -19.64 -3.65 -3.27
CA GLY A 595 -20.98 -4.08 -2.99
C GLY A 595 -21.60 -4.72 -4.21
N ARG A 596 -22.92 -4.90 -4.17
CA ARG A 596 -23.68 -5.48 -5.28
C ARG A 596 -24.60 -4.45 -5.86
N TRP A 597 -24.62 -4.37 -7.17
CA TRP A 597 -25.56 -3.50 -7.87
C TRP A 597 -26.99 -3.95 -7.54
N PRO A 598 -27.85 -3.08 -6.97
CA PRO A 598 -29.24 -3.41 -6.73
C PRO A 598 -29.96 -3.44 -8.07
N ALA A 599 -30.01 -4.62 -8.69
CA ALA A 599 -30.56 -4.84 -10.02
C ALA A 599 -32.08 -4.61 -10.03
N GLN A 600 -32.53 -3.39 -10.34
CA GLN A 600 -33.91 -3.12 -10.75
C GLN A 600 -34.02 -2.16 -11.95
N GLU A 601 -33.07 -1.24 -12.18
CA GLU A 601 -33.02 -0.42 -13.40
C GLU A 601 -31.57 -0.16 -13.86
N PRO A 602 -31.30 -0.09 -15.18
CA PRO A 602 -29.99 0.32 -15.69
C PRO A 602 -29.78 1.82 -15.46
N ARG A 603 -28.90 2.17 -14.50
CA ARG A 603 -28.59 3.58 -14.18
C ARG A 603 -27.83 4.31 -15.29
N VAL A 604 -27.15 3.58 -16.17
CA VAL A 604 -26.47 4.14 -17.35
C VAL A 604 -27.03 3.47 -18.59
N ARG A 605 -27.73 4.24 -19.43
CA ARG A 605 -28.18 3.81 -20.75
C ARG A 605 -27.21 4.36 -21.79
N CYS A 606 -26.48 3.47 -22.44
CA CYS A 606 -25.61 3.82 -23.55
C CYS A 606 -26.33 3.50 -24.86
N SER A 607 -26.70 4.51 -25.65
CA SER A 607 -27.21 4.33 -27.02
C SER A 607 -26.09 4.63 -28.02
N LEU A 608 -25.12 3.72 -28.14
CA LEU A 608 -24.15 3.78 -29.22
C LEU A 608 -24.79 3.12 -30.45
N GLU A 609 -25.20 3.94 -31.40
CA GLU A 609 -25.54 3.48 -32.75
C GLU A 609 -24.24 3.25 -33.51
N HIS A 610 -23.96 1.99 -33.84
CA HIS A 610 -22.88 1.68 -34.77
C HIS A 610 -23.30 2.22 -36.15
N PRO A 611 -22.49 3.04 -36.84
CA PRO A 611 -22.83 3.45 -38.19
C PRO A 611 -23.02 2.20 -39.07
N PRO A 612 -24.04 2.19 -39.96
CA PRO A 612 -24.30 1.04 -40.83
C PRO A 612 -23.05 0.74 -41.68
N ALA A 613 -22.78 -0.56 -41.81
CA ALA A 613 -21.57 -1.13 -42.40
C ALA A 613 -21.35 -0.76 -43.87
#